data_AF-A0A9D6KKF0-F1
#
_entry.id   AF-A0A9D6KKF0-F1
#
_cell.length_a   1.000
_cell.length_b   1.000
_cell.length_c   1.000
_cell.angle_alpha   90.00
_cell.angle_beta   90.00
_cell.angle_gamma   90.00
#
_symmetry.space_group_name_H-M   'P 1'
#
loop_
_entity.id
_entity.type
_entity.pdbx_description
1 polymer ?
#
loop_
_entity_poly.entity_id
_entity_poly.type
_entity_poly.pdbx_seq_one_letter_code
_entity_poly.pdbx_strand_id
1 'polypeptide(L)'
;MVRSEIDAFCSQAVGFLFSRVAGITALKITVERDGRPLFERKFERVITDADAEYSGSRATFIERAMQVTMADSLREVLRDLLAELDRKAAGWSGTG
;
A
#
# COMPACT_ATOMS: atom_id res chain seq x y z
N MET A 1 -9.51 -20.19 -1.17
CA MET A 1 -9.49 -19.24 -0.03
C MET A 1 -8.56 -18.08 -0.37
N VAL A 2 -8.90 -16.87 0.04
CA VAL A 2 -7.98 -15.72 -0.04
C VAL A 2 -7.64 -15.31 1.38
N ARG A 3 -6.35 -15.20 1.68
CA ARG A 3 -5.83 -14.74 2.96
C ARG A 3 -5.02 -13.47 2.74
N SER A 4 -5.27 -12.47 3.57
CA SER A 4 -4.53 -11.21 3.60
C SER A 4 -3.86 -11.00 4.94
N GLU A 5 -2.62 -10.53 4.93
CA GLU A 5 -1.84 -10.17 6.11
C GLU A 5 -1.29 -8.74 5.91
N ILE A 6 -1.51 -7.89 6.92
CA ILE A 6 -1.03 -6.50 6.92
C ILE A 6 0.26 -6.47 7.72
N ASP A 7 1.39 -6.33 7.02
CA ASP A 7 2.72 -6.26 7.63
C ASP A 7 3.05 -4.82 8.06
N ALA A 8 2.56 -3.83 7.31
CA ALA A 8 2.67 -2.42 7.66
C ALA A 8 1.51 -1.62 7.06
N PHE A 9 0.93 -0.74 7.86
CA PHE A 9 0.04 0.31 7.39
C PHE A 9 0.15 1.50 8.35
N CYS A 10 1.06 2.41 8.04
CA CYS A 10 1.41 3.51 8.94
C CYS A 10 1.88 4.74 8.18
N SER A 11 1.96 5.87 8.89
CA SER A 11 2.68 7.06 8.45
C SER A 11 3.78 7.39 9.44
N GLN A 12 4.85 7.98 8.92
CA GLN A 12 5.98 8.46 9.70
C GLN A 12 6.28 9.91 9.33
N ALA A 13 6.30 10.79 10.32
CA ALA A 13 6.76 12.17 10.17
C ALA A 13 8.18 12.29 10.75
N VAL A 14 9.13 12.83 9.99
CA VAL A 14 10.53 13.02 10.41
C VAL A 14 10.96 14.47 10.12
N GLY A 15 11.36 15.21 11.16
CA GLY A 15 12.05 16.50 11.03
C GLY A 15 11.71 17.53 12.13
N PHE A 16 12.73 18.29 12.55
CA PHE A 16 12.60 19.37 13.57
C PHE A 16 12.35 20.76 12.95
N LEU A 17 12.74 20.98 11.68
CA LEU A 17 12.60 22.26 10.96
C LEU A 17 11.78 22.16 9.66
N PHE A 18 11.83 21.01 8.98
CA PHE A 18 10.98 20.65 7.84
C PHE A 18 10.41 19.27 8.14
N SER A 19 9.12 19.17 8.46
CA SER A 19 8.48 17.87 8.68
C SER A 19 8.28 17.22 7.31
N ARG A 20 8.97 16.12 7.03
CA ARG A 20 8.66 15.24 5.91
C ARG A 20 7.80 14.09 6.41
N VAL A 21 6.80 13.71 5.63
CA VAL A 21 5.84 12.67 5.93
C VAL A 21 5.96 11.56 4.89
N ALA A 22 6.02 10.33 5.38
CA ALA A 22 6.01 9.12 4.56
C ALA A 22 4.81 8.25 4.94
N GLY A 23 3.99 7.86 3.97
CA GLY A 23 2.98 6.80 4.09
C GLY A 23 3.56 5.47 3.62
N ILE A 24 3.35 4.42 4.41
CA ILE A 24 3.93 3.09 4.21
C ILE A 24 2.81 2.07 4.26
N THR A 25 2.70 1.26 3.20
CA THR A 25 1.79 0.11 3.15
C THR A 25 2.56 -1.13 2.72
N ALA A 26 2.43 -2.22 3.48
CA ALA A 26 2.92 -3.55 3.16
C ALA A 26 1.82 -4.58 3.40
N LEU A 27 1.40 -5.25 2.32
CA LEU A 27 0.30 -6.23 2.32
C LEU A 27 0.79 -7.53 1.69
N LYS A 28 0.64 -8.65 2.40
CA LYS A 28 0.85 -9.98 1.86
C LYS A 28 -0.49 -10.62 1.52
N ILE A 29 -0.62 -11.10 0.28
CA ILE A 29 -1.80 -11.81 -0.20
C ILE A 29 -1.41 -13.23 -0.57
N THR A 30 -2.16 -14.19 -0.04
CA THR A 30 -2.07 -15.60 -0.40
C THR A 30 -3.43 -16.06 -0.93
N VAL A 31 -3.44 -16.63 -2.14
CA VAL A 31 -4.61 -17.25 -2.76
C VAL A 31 -4.37 -18.75 -2.80
N GLU A 32 -5.29 -19.52 -2.24
CA GLU A 32 -5.22 -20.97 -2.17
C GLU A 32 -6.43 -21.62 -2.88
N ARG A 33 -6.20 -22.77 -3.50
CA ARG A 33 -7.23 -23.68 -4.02
C ARG A 33 -6.90 -25.09 -3.55
N ASP A 34 -7.89 -25.76 -2.96
CA ASP A 34 -7.77 -27.12 -2.44
C ASP A 34 -6.56 -27.33 -1.51
N GLY A 35 -6.32 -26.35 -0.62
CA GLY A 35 -5.22 -26.36 0.35
C GLY A 35 -3.83 -26.13 -0.26
N ARG A 36 -3.72 -25.77 -1.55
CA ARG A 36 -2.46 -25.44 -2.22
C ARG A 36 -2.41 -23.96 -2.59
N PRO A 37 -1.29 -23.26 -2.36
CA PRO A 37 -1.14 -21.87 -2.78
C PRO A 37 -1.05 -21.77 -4.31
N LEU A 38 -1.98 -21.04 -4.91
CA LEU A 38 -1.94 -20.64 -6.32
C LEU A 38 -1.13 -19.36 -6.52
N PHE A 39 -1.08 -18.53 -5.49
CA PHE A 39 -0.38 -17.26 -5.49
C PHE A 39 -0.05 -16.84 -4.08
N GLU A 40 1.18 -16.37 -3.90
CA GLU A 40 1.61 -15.70 -2.69
C GLU A 40 2.51 -14.55 -3.10
N ARG A 41 2.16 -13.33 -2.69
CA ARG A 41 2.99 -12.15 -2.97
C ARG A 41 2.83 -11.10 -1.88
N LYS A 42 3.94 -10.45 -1.58
CA LYS A 42 3.98 -9.24 -0.77
C LYS A 42 4.06 -8.00 -1.66
N PHE A 43 3.24 -7.01 -1.35
CA PHE A 43 3.19 -5.71 -2.00
C PHE A 43 3.62 -4.66 -0.99
N GLU A 44 4.57 -3.81 -1.36
CA GLU A 44 5.11 -2.77 -0.48
C GLU A 44 5.20 -1.46 -1.25
N ARG A 45 4.76 -0.37 -0.60
CA ARG A 45 4.87 0.97 -1.16
C ARG A 45 5.16 1.99 -0.07
N VAL A 46 6.03 2.93 -0.41
CA VAL A 46 6.34 4.11 0.38
C VAL A 46 6.07 5.34 -0.48
N ILE A 47 5.29 6.29 0.03
CA ILE A 47 5.01 7.57 -0.63
C ILE A 47 5.38 8.69 0.33
N THR A 48 6.08 9.71 -0.16
CA THR A 48 6.56 10.84 0.65
C THR A 48 5.96 12.16 0.16
N ASP A 49 5.77 13.11 1.07
CA ASP A 49 5.20 14.45 0.84
C ASP A 49 6.14 15.47 0.14
N ALA A 50 6.93 15.04 -0.84
CA ALA A 50 7.89 15.92 -1.52
C ALA A 50 7.26 17.03 -2.40
N ASP A 51 5.93 17.16 -2.43
CA ASP A 51 5.18 18.12 -3.24
C ASP A 51 4.87 19.42 -2.49
N ALA A 52 5.01 20.56 -3.18
CA ALA A 52 4.99 21.91 -2.60
C ALA A 52 3.60 22.44 -2.16
N GLU A 53 2.54 21.64 -2.20
CA GLU A 53 1.13 22.09 -2.11
C GLU A 53 0.61 22.36 -0.68
N TYR A 54 1.52 22.56 0.27
CA TYR A 54 1.33 21.96 1.59
C TYR A 54 1.80 22.89 2.74
N SER A 55 1.71 24.21 2.56
CA SER A 55 2.17 25.22 3.53
C SER A 55 1.04 25.84 4.39
N GLY A 56 0.19 25.03 5.01
CA GLY A 56 -0.83 25.44 6.00
C GLY A 56 -0.41 25.15 7.45
N SER A 57 -1.17 25.62 8.45
CA SER A 57 -0.80 25.52 9.90
C SER A 57 -0.17 24.17 10.29
N ARG A 58 1.06 24.21 10.82
CA ARG A 58 2.00 23.07 10.87
C ARG A 58 1.43 21.75 11.45
N ALA A 59 0.57 21.79 12.46
CA ALA A 59 0.06 20.58 13.10
C ALA A 59 -1.07 19.89 12.29
N THR A 60 -2.13 20.63 11.95
CA THR A 60 -3.22 20.14 11.09
C THR A 60 -2.72 19.78 9.69
N PHE A 61 -1.66 20.46 9.25
CA PHE A 61 -0.98 20.16 8.01
C PHE A 61 -0.28 18.79 8.02
N ILE A 62 0.49 18.48 9.07
CA ILE A 62 1.18 17.18 9.19
C ILE A 62 0.19 16.02 9.29
N GLU A 63 -0.86 16.14 10.11
CA GLU A 63 -1.89 15.10 10.22
C GLU A 63 -2.58 14.83 8.87
N ARG A 64 -2.87 15.89 8.12
CA ARG A 64 -3.46 15.76 6.79
C ARG A 64 -2.49 15.14 5.80
N ALA A 65 -1.22 15.54 5.82
CA ALA A 65 -0.17 14.94 4.98
C ALA A 65 0.03 13.45 5.32
N MET A 66 -0.05 13.07 6.59
CA MET A 66 0.00 11.67 7.05
C MET A 66 -1.18 10.85 6.51
N GLN A 67 -2.39 11.38 6.61
CA GLN A 67 -3.58 10.73 6.07
C GLN A 67 -3.50 10.57 4.55
N VAL A 68 -3.08 11.60 3.82
CA VAL A 68 -2.95 11.58 2.36
C VAL A 68 -1.89 10.57 1.92
N THR A 69 -0.68 10.67 2.46
CA THR A 69 0.42 9.76 2.08
C THR A 69 0.11 8.30 2.40
N MET A 70 -0.58 8.01 3.52
CA MET A 70 -1.07 6.64 3.83
C MET A 70 -2.14 6.16 2.86
N ALA A 71 -3.11 7.02 2.54
CA ALA A 71 -4.18 6.66 1.60
C ALA A 71 -3.60 6.39 0.21
N ASP A 72 -2.62 7.19 -0.20
CA ASP A 72 -1.95 7.03 -1.48
C ASP A 72 -1.08 5.77 -1.52
N SER A 73 -0.33 5.48 -0.44
CA SER A 73 0.49 4.26 -0.36
C SER A 73 -0.38 3.00 -0.43
N LEU A 74 -1.55 3.01 0.22
CA LEU A 74 -2.53 1.94 0.11
C LEU A 74 -3.13 1.85 -1.30
N ARG A 75 -3.47 2.98 -1.92
CA ARG A 75 -4.04 3.00 -3.27
C ARG A 75 -3.10 2.36 -4.30
N GLU A 76 -1.82 2.69 -4.24
CA GLU A 76 -0.80 2.12 -5.13
C GLU A 76 -0.61 0.61 -4.87
N VAL A 77 -0.59 0.16 -3.61
CA VAL A 77 -0.56 -1.28 -3.28
C VAL A 77 -1.78 -2.02 -3.84
N LEU A 78 -2.99 -1.45 -3.69
CA LEU A 78 -4.21 -2.05 -4.21
C LEU A 78 -4.21 -2.10 -5.74
N ARG A 79 -3.70 -1.06 -6.40
CA ARG A 79 -3.53 -1.01 -7.86
C ARG A 79 -2.60 -2.11 -8.35
N ASP A 80 -1.45 -2.27 -7.70
CA ASP A 80 -0.48 -3.32 -8.04
C ASP A 80 -1.05 -4.72 -7.79
N LEU A 81 -1.79 -4.90 -6.69
CA LEU A 81 -2.50 -6.14 -6.37
C LEU A 81 -3.51 -6.50 -7.45
N LEU A 82 -4.41 -5.59 -7.81
CA LEU A 82 -5.44 -5.83 -8.82
C LEU A 82 -4.81 -6.15 -10.18
N ALA A 83 -3.80 -5.37 -10.60
CA ALA A 83 -3.10 -5.63 -11.85
C ALA A 83 -2.40 -7.01 -11.87
N GLU A 84 -1.86 -7.46 -10.73
CA GLU A 84 -1.27 -8.79 -10.63
C GLU A 84 -2.33 -9.90 -10.64
N LEU A 85 -3.45 -9.72 -9.94
CA LEU A 85 -4.55 -10.66 -9.95
C LEU A 85 -5.15 -10.80 -11.35
N ASP A 86 -5.35 -9.71 -12.09
CA ASP A 86 -5.84 -9.75 -13.47
C ASP A 86 -4.89 -10.53 -14.39
N ARG A 87 -3.57 -10.31 -14.26
CA ARG A 87 -2.55 -11.07 -15.00
C ARG A 87 -2.59 -12.56 -14.69
N LYS A 88 -2.80 -12.93 -13.42
CA LYS A 88 -2.78 -14.32 -12.96
C LYS A 88 -4.10 -15.04 -13.21
N ALA A 89 -5.23 -14.35 -13.10
CA ALA A 89 -6.57 -14.89 -13.33
C ALA A 89 -6.72 -15.49 -14.73
N ALA A 90 -6.12 -14.85 -15.75
CA ALA A 90 -6.08 -15.38 -17.11
C ALA A 90 -5.34 -16.74 -17.23
N GLY A 91 -4.41 -17.03 -16.32
CA GLY A 91 -3.70 -18.31 -16.26
C GLY A 91 -4.41 -19.39 -15.44
N TRP A 92 -5.33 -19.02 -14.55
CA TRP A 92 -6.04 -19.96 -13.67
C TRP A 92 -7.35 -20.51 -14.25
N SER A 93 -7.86 -19.90 -15.31
CA SER A 93 -9.04 -20.35 -16.06
C SER A 93 -8.74 -21.48 -17.07
N GLY A 94 -7.46 -21.84 -17.27
CA GLY A 94 -7.02 -22.85 -18.25
C GLY A 94 -6.68 -24.24 -17.69
N THR A 95 -6.71 -24.44 -16.38
CA THR A 95 -6.49 -25.75 -15.74
C THR A 95 -7.79 -26.26 -15.16
N GLY A 96 -8.61 -26.86 -16.02
CA GLY A 96 -9.73 -27.73 -15.66
C GLY A 96 -9.31 -29.19 -15.71
#